data_AF-A0A2E6KL24-F1
#
_entry.id   AF-A0A2E6KL24-F1
#
_cell.length_a   1.000
_cell.length_b   1.000
_cell.length_c   1.000
_cell.angle_alpha   90.00
_cell.angle_beta   90.00
_cell.angle_gamma   90.00
#
_symmetry.space_group_name_H-M   'P 1'
#
loop_
_entity.id
_entity.type
_entity.pdbx_description
1 polymer ?
#
loop_
_entity_poly.entity_id
_entity_poly.type
_entity_poly.pdbx_seq_one_letter_code
_entity_poly.pdbx_strand_id
1 'polypeptide(L)'
;FNLSSNIALAHLAGNLKKRGHTSRRLGDVMSNLYMASCVLRMYEVQGRKKEDLPLLKWSMEHLIGNAEEALGDMADNYPNKFLGGLMKFVGMPRRSKPTDKMGTEVIKTILNPGADRDRLTDGIFVSSADDATGKLEKAFTATVEILEPLEKKMKKARKEGTISAFDRDEAVKAGVITKAEKKEMEKVDQMIREVVDVDHFDSYKIEDAKVAKPKKVKAVSKARKAAP
;
A
#
# COMPACT_ATOMS: atom_id res chain seq x y z
N PHE A 1 -24.68 -11.13 0.27
CA PHE A 1 -24.20 -11.02 -1.11
C PHE A 1 -25.12 -11.68 -2.15
N ASN A 2 -25.36 -13.01 -2.12
CA ASN A 2 -26.22 -13.69 -3.11
C ASN A 2 -27.61 -13.04 -3.29
N LEU A 3 -28.27 -12.64 -2.20
CA LEU A 3 -29.56 -11.97 -2.27
C LEU A 3 -29.48 -10.58 -2.95
N SER A 4 -28.49 -9.76 -2.57
CA SER A 4 -28.28 -8.42 -3.12
C SER A 4 -27.89 -8.46 -4.60
N SER A 5 -27.04 -9.43 -4.99
CA SER A 5 -26.65 -9.67 -6.38
C SER A 5 -27.84 -10.13 -7.22
N ASN A 6 -28.67 -11.05 -6.71
CA ASN A 6 -29.86 -11.50 -7.43
C ASN A 6 -30.93 -10.41 -7.58
N ILE A 7 -31.12 -9.55 -6.56
CA ILE A 7 -32.05 -8.40 -6.66
C ILE A 7 -31.51 -7.36 -7.64
N ALA A 8 -30.20 -7.10 -7.64
CA ALA A 8 -29.55 -6.23 -8.62
C ALA A 8 -29.66 -6.82 -10.04
N LEU A 9 -29.35 -8.10 -10.24
CA LEU A 9 -29.45 -8.73 -11.56
C LEU A 9 -30.89 -8.78 -12.06
N ALA A 10 -31.86 -9.17 -11.22
CA ALA A 10 -33.27 -9.28 -11.58
C ALA A 10 -33.91 -7.92 -11.90
N HIS A 11 -33.51 -6.85 -11.23
CA HIS A 11 -34.12 -5.52 -11.42
C HIS A 11 -33.36 -4.62 -12.40
N LEU A 12 -32.07 -4.88 -12.61
CA LEU A 12 -31.15 -4.01 -13.35
C LEU A 12 -30.77 -4.60 -14.72
N ALA A 13 -30.97 -5.90 -15.00
CA ALA A 13 -30.65 -6.53 -16.29
C ALA A 13 -31.26 -5.82 -17.52
N GLY A 14 -32.45 -5.21 -17.41
CA GLY A 14 -33.10 -4.47 -18.51
C GLY A 14 -32.69 -3.00 -18.66
N ASN A 15 -32.14 -2.37 -17.61
CA ASN A 15 -31.85 -0.92 -17.56
C ASN A 15 -30.38 -0.60 -17.21
N LEU A 16 -29.51 -1.60 -17.10
CA LEU A 16 -28.08 -1.47 -16.76
C LEU A 16 -27.37 -0.46 -17.68
N LYS A 17 -27.69 -0.52 -18.98
CA LYS A 17 -27.09 0.32 -20.03
C LYS A 17 -27.41 1.82 -19.87
N LYS A 18 -28.47 2.18 -19.13
CA LYS A 18 -28.87 3.58 -18.89
C LYS A 18 -28.37 4.16 -17.55
N ARG A 19 -27.77 3.34 -16.67
CA ARG A 19 -27.35 3.76 -15.31
C ARG A 19 -25.87 3.43 -15.05
N GLY A 20 -24.98 4.14 -15.75
CA GLY A 20 -23.53 3.93 -15.68
C GLY A 20 -22.94 3.95 -14.28
N HIS A 21 -23.40 4.84 -13.39
CA HIS A 21 -22.90 4.91 -12.01
C HIS A 21 -23.28 3.70 -11.14
N THR A 22 -24.49 3.16 -11.28
CA THR A 22 -24.93 1.96 -10.52
C THR A 22 -24.20 0.72 -11.03
N SER A 23 -24.02 0.60 -12.35
CA SER A 23 -23.24 -0.49 -12.94
C SER A 23 -21.79 -0.45 -12.50
N ARG A 24 -21.17 0.74 -12.40
CA ARG A 24 -19.80 0.91 -11.90
C ARG A 24 -19.66 0.38 -10.48
N ARG A 25 -20.55 0.78 -9.57
CA ARG A 25 -20.50 0.35 -8.17
C ARG A 25 -20.74 -1.14 -7.99
N LEU A 26 -21.64 -1.72 -8.79
CA LEU A 26 -21.80 -3.17 -8.82
C LEU A 26 -20.52 -3.86 -9.30
N GLY A 27 -19.84 -3.30 -10.31
CA GLY A 27 -18.51 -3.74 -10.75
C GLY A 27 -17.47 -3.68 -9.64
N ASP A 28 -17.45 -2.61 -8.83
CA ASP A 28 -16.55 -2.47 -7.69
C ASP A 28 -16.80 -3.57 -6.63
N VAL A 29 -18.07 -3.89 -6.32
CA VAL A 29 -18.42 -5.00 -5.41
C VAL A 29 -17.91 -6.34 -5.94
N MET A 30 -18.20 -6.65 -7.22
CA MET A 30 -17.80 -7.91 -7.85
C MET A 30 -16.29 -8.06 -7.91
N SER A 31 -15.58 -6.97 -8.25
CA SER A 31 -14.12 -6.97 -8.37
C SER A 31 -13.45 -7.26 -7.02
N ASN A 32 -13.92 -6.62 -5.94
CA ASN A 32 -13.39 -6.88 -4.60
C ASN A 32 -13.61 -8.34 -4.15
N LEU A 33 -14.78 -8.92 -4.43
CA LEU A 33 -15.08 -10.31 -4.08
C LEU A 33 -14.31 -11.32 -4.93
N TYR A 34 -14.09 -11.00 -6.20
CA TYR A 34 -13.21 -11.77 -7.06
C TYR A 34 -11.78 -11.77 -6.53
N MET A 35 -11.23 -10.59 -6.20
CA MET A 35 -9.91 -10.47 -5.59
C MET A 35 -9.81 -11.22 -4.26
N ALA A 36 -10.84 -11.16 -3.41
CA ALA A 36 -10.87 -11.91 -2.15
C ALA A 36 -10.83 -13.43 -2.38
N SER A 37 -11.52 -13.90 -3.42
CA SER A 37 -11.50 -15.31 -3.83
C SER A 37 -10.11 -15.71 -4.36
N CYS A 38 -9.45 -14.84 -5.14
CA CYS A 38 -8.09 -15.05 -5.61
C CYS A 38 -7.09 -15.12 -4.45
N VAL A 39 -7.20 -14.24 -3.46
CA VAL A 39 -6.34 -14.25 -2.26
C VAL A 39 -6.50 -15.56 -1.49
N LEU A 40 -7.73 -16.02 -1.26
CA LEU A 40 -7.99 -17.31 -0.62
C LEU A 40 -7.43 -18.48 -1.43
N ARG A 41 -7.60 -18.44 -2.76
CA ARG A 41 -7.09 -19.47 -3.66
C ARG A 41 -5.57 -19.52 -3.65
N MET A 42 -4.90 -18.37 -3.67
CA MET A 42 -3.45 -18.26 -3.59
C MET A 42 -2.93 -18.84 -2.29
N TYR A 43 -3.55 -18.49 -1.15
CA TYR A 43 -3.20 -19.05 0.14
C TYR A 43 -3.36 -20.58 0.20
N GLU A 44 -4.43 -21.10 -0.41
CA GLU A 44 -4.65 -22.55 -0.50
C GLU A 44 -3.61 -23.24 -1.39
N VAL A 45 -3.32 -22.70 -2.57
CA VAL A 45 -2.33 -23.26 -3.52
C VAL A 45 -0.91 -23.23 -2.93
N GLN A 46 -0.58 -22.22 -2.14
CA GLN A 46 0.71 -22.10 -1.45
C GLN A 46 0.83 -23.00 -0.21
N GLY A 47 -0.18 -23.80 0.12
CA GLY A 47 -0.13 -24.79 1.18
C GLY A 47 -0.60 -24.30 2.55
N ARG A 48 -1.36 -23.20 2.63
CA ARG A 48 -1.92 -22.65 3.88
C ARG A 48 -0.87 -22.39 4.96
N LYS A 49 0.23 -21.77 4.55
CA LYS A 49 1.39 -21.43 5.38
C LYS A 49 0.98 -20.46 6.50
N LYS A 50 1.39 -20.74 7.73
CA LYS A 50 0.99 -19.93 8.89
C LYS A 50 1.58 -18.52 8.83
N GLU A 51 2.73 -18.39 8.19
CA GLU A 51 3.48 -17.15 7.99
C GLU A 51 2.67 -16.14 7.15
N ASP A 52 1.84 -16.62 6.22
CA ASP A 52 1.03 -15.76 5.33
C ASP A 52 -0.32 -15.35 5.95
N LEU A 53 -0.66 -15.84 7.14
CA LEU A 53 -1.93 -15.53 7.81
C LEU A 53 -2.14 -14.03 8.08
N PRO A 54 -1.13 -13.23 8.50
CA PRO A 54 -1.30 -11.79 8.67
C PRO A 54 -1.70 -11.10 7.37
N LEU A 55 -1.02 -11.44 6.26
CA LEU A 55 -1.31 -10.93 4.92
C LEU A 55 -2.75 -11.30 4.51
N LEU A 56 -3.09 -12.58 4.62
CA LEU A 56 -4.42 -13.08 4.29
C LEU A 56 -5.52 -12.35 5.06
N LYS A 57 -5.41 -12.29 6.40
CA LYS A 57 -6.44 -11.68 7.25
C LYS A 57 -6.61 -10.20 6.93
N TRP A 58 -5.51 -9.47 6.76
CA TRP A 58 -5.57 -8.06 6.40
C TRP A 58 -6.21 -7.84 5.03
N SER A 59 -5.79 -8.60 4.00
CA SER A 59 -6.36 -8.50 2.65
C SER A 59 -7.84 -8.85 2.62
N MET A 60 -8.27 -9.87 3.36
CA MET A 60 -9.68 -10.26 3.42
C MET A 60 -10.55 -9.19 4.07
N GLU A 61 -10.14 -8.63 5.22
CA GLU A 61 -10.90 -7.54 5.85
C GLU A 61 -10.91 -6.27 4.98
N HIS A 62 -9.81 -5.98 4.27
CA HIS A 62 -9.75 -4.84 3.37
C HIS A 62 -10.69 -5.00 2.16
N LEU A 63 -10.62 -6.14 1.46
CA LEU A 63 -11.42 -6.41 0.26
C LEU A 63 -12.91 -6.56 0.59
N ILE A 64 -13.25 -7.23 1.68
CA ILE A 64 -14.65 -7.34 2.12
C ILE A 64 -15.18 -5.98 2.58
N GLY A 65 -14.40 -5.22 3.33
CA GLY A 65 -14.76 -3.86 3.72
C GLY A 65 -15.02 -2.94 2.52
N ASN A 66 -14.18 -2.99 1.49
CA ASN A 66 -14.38 -2.24 0.25
C ASN A 66 -15.63 -2.71 -0.52
N ALA A 67 -15.91 -4.01 -0.54
CA ALA A 67 -17.12 -4.55 -1.15
C ALA A 67 -18.39 -4.09 -0.41
N GLU A 68 -18.35 -4.03 0.92
CA GLU A 68 -19.44 -3.51 1.75
C GLU A 68 -19.66 -2.01 1.55
N GLU A 69 -18.59 -1.22 1.46
CA GLU A 69 -18.64 0.22 1.18
C GLU A 69 -19.27 0.48 -0.21
N ALA A 70 -18.81 -0.23 -1.24
CA ALA A 70 -19.38 -0.14 -2.59
C ALA A 70 -20.85 -0.59 -2.65
N LEU A 71 -21.24 -1.60 -1.87
CA LEU A 71 -22.63 -2.05 -1.74
C LEU A 71 -23.51 -1.01 -1.02
N GLY A 72 -22.99 -0.38 0.03
CA GLY A 72 -23.65 0.73 0.73
C GLY A 72 -23.90 1.92 -0.20
N ASP A 73 -22.89 2.33 -0.96
CA ASP A 73 -22.96 3.39 -1.96
C ASP A 73 -23.97 3.07 -3.07
N MET A 74 -24.02 1.82 -3.51
CA MET A 74 -24.99 1.34 -4.49
C MET A 74 -26.41 1.45 -3.91
N ALA A 75 -26.61 1.02 -2.67
CA ALA A 75 -27.92 1.03 -2.00
C ALA A 75 -28.43 2.46 -1.74
N ASP A 76 -27.56 3.40 -1.36
CA ASP A 76 -27.93 4.81 -1.15
C ASP A 76 -28.47 5.50 -2.40
N ASN A 77 -27.92 5.11 -3.55
CA ASN A 77 -28.26 5.69 -4.84
C ASN A 77 -29.18 4.77 -5.65
N TYR A 78 -29.78 3.79 -4.98
CA TYR A 78 -30.74 2.91 -5.62
C TYR A 78 -32.01 3.70 -5.95
N PRO A 79 -32.59 3.53 -7.17
CA PRO A 79 -33.76 4.30 -7.61
C PRO A 79 -34.97 4.17 -6.69
N ASN A 80 -35.15 2.98 -6.10
CA ASN A 80 -36.18 2.73 -5.10
C ASN A 80 -35.56 2.80 -3.70
N LYS A 81 -35.86 3.87 -2.95
CA LYS A 81 -35.32 4.10 -1.61
C LYS A 81 -35.72 3.03 -0.59
N PHE A 82 -36.90 2.42 -0.73
CA PHE A 82 -37.30 1.29 0.12
C PHE A 82 -36.44 0.06 -0.15
N LEU A 83 -36.20 -0.26 -1.42
CA LEU A 83 -35.37 -1.40 -1.78
C LEU A 83 -33.90 -1.17 -1.43
N GLY A 84 -33.41 0.06 -1.56
CA GLY A 84 -32.09 0.48 -1.08
C GLY A 84 -31.94 0.32 0.44
N GLY A 85 -32.95 0.72 1.22
CA GLY A 85 -32.98 0.50 2.67
C GLY A 85 -32.93 -0.99 3.05
N LEU A 86 -33.71 -1.83 2.36
CA LEU A 86 -33.70 -3.28 2.59
C LEU A 86 -32.34 -3.91 2.21
N MET A 87 -31.72 -3.45 1.12
CA MET A 87 -30.37 -3.89 0.73
C MET A 87 -29.32 -3.55 1.78
N LYS A 88 -29.42 -2.38 2.44
CA LYS A 88 -28.54 -2.04 3.57
C LYS A 88 -28.78 -2.92 4.79
N PHE A 89 -30.04 -3.16 5.12
CA PHE A 89 -30.40 -3.96 6.29
C PHE A 89 -29.96 -5.42 6.17
N VAL A 90 -30.14 -6.03 5.00
CA VAL A 90 -29.82 -7.45 4.77
C VAL A 90 -28.39 -7.68 4.27
N GLY A 91 -27.83 -6.71 3.55
CA GLY A 91 -26.55 -6.85 2.85
C GLY A 91 -25.32 -6.44 3.65
N MET A 92 -25.47 -5.74 4.79
CA MET A 92 -24.35 -5.15 5.52
C MET A 92 -24.24 -5.69 6.95
N PRO A 93 -23.62 -6.86 7.19
CA PRO A 93 -23.00 -7.07 8.48
C PRO A 93 -21.85 -6.07 8.55
N ARG A 94 -22.02 -4.91 9.19
CA ARG A 94 -20.97 -3.88 9.28
C ARG A 94 -19.66 -4.50 9.77
N ARG A 95 -18.76 -4.87 8.86
CA ARG A 95 -17.44 -5.36 9.24
C ARG A 95 -16.53 -4.18 9.50
N SER A 96 -15.67 -4.35 10.49
CA SER A 96 -14.68 -3.34 10.83
C SER A 96 -13.63 -3.30 9.74
N LYS A 97 -13.21 -2.08 9.35
CA LYS A 97 -12.01 -1.89 8.52
C LYS A 97 -10.81 -2.59 9.20
N PRO A 98 -9.76 -2.96 8.44
CA PRO A 98 -8.56 -3.55 9.02
C PRO A 98 -8.05 -2.70 10.18
N THR A 99 -7.77 -3.33 11.32
CA THR A 99 -7.27 -2.62 12.50
C THR A 99 -5.79 -2.25 12.35
N ASP A 100 -5.34 -1.21 13.05
CA ASP A 100 -3.91 -0.81 13.07
C ASP A 100 -3.01 -1.96 13.52
N LYS A 101 -3.50 -2.82 14.42
CA LYS A 101 -2.80 -4.04 14.85
C LYS A 101 -2.55 -4.99 13.67
N MET A 102 -3.57 -5.22 12.84
CA MET A 102 -3.42 -6.07 11.64
C MET A 102 -2.45 -5.46 10.65
N GLY A 103 -2.49 -4.13 10.45
CA GLY A 103 -1.52 -3.43 9.61
C GLY A 103 -0.09 -3.57 10.14
N THR A 104 0.10 -3.46 11.45
CA THR A 104 1.41 -3.65 12.10
C THR A 104 1.96 -5.06 11.88
N GLU A 105 1.12 -6.09 11.97
CA GLU A 105 1.56 -7.48 11.71
C GLU A 105 1.95 -7.70 10.24
N VAL A 106 1.22 -7.10 9.29
CA VAL A 106 1.61 -7.12 7.87
C VAL A 106 2.94 -6.39 7.64
N ILE A 107 3.13 -5.22 8.26
CA ILE A 107 4.37 -4.45 8.14
C ILE A 107 5.56 -5.27 8.66
N LYS A 108 5.42 -5.98 9.78
CA LYS A 108 6.47 -6.87 10.29
C LYS A 108 6.83 -7.98 9.29
N THR A 109 5.85 -8.53 8.59
CA THR A 109 6.06 -9.56 7.56
C THR A 109 6.94 -9.03 6.42
N ILE A 110 6.74 -7.77 6.02
CA ILE A 110 7.45 -7.15 4.89
C ILE A 110 8.82 -6.58 5.30
N LEU A 111 8.92 -6.02 6.51
CA LEU A 111 10.14 -5.36 7.00
C LEU A 111 11.18 -6.32 7.56
N ASN A 112 10.87 -7.61 7.70
CA ASN A 112 11.85 -8.61 8.13
C ASN A 112 12.19 -9.54 6.95
N PRO A 113 13.45 -9.99 6.83
CA PRO A 113 13.79 -11.07 5.91
C PRO A 113 13.07 -12.34 6.38
N GLY A 114 12.46 -13.06 5.43
CA GLY A 114 11.63 -14.21 5.74
C GLY A 114 11.03 -14.83 4.49
N ALA A 115 10.67 -16.11 4.60
CA ALA A 115 10.13 -16.88 3.49
C ALA A 115 8.80 -16.31 2.94
N ASP A 116 8.04 -15.61 3.77
CA ASP A 116 6.86 -14.82 3.46
C ASP A 116 7.17 -13.63 2.54
N ARG A 117 8.19 -12.82 2.88
CA ARG A 117 8.69 -11.74 2.01
C ARG A 117 9.23 -12.30 0.70
N ASP A 118 10.03 -13.36 0.75
CA ASP A 118 10.63 -13.97 -0.44
C ASP A 118 9.56 -14.43 -1.46
N ARG A 119 8.41 -14.89 -0.96
CA ARG A 119 7.24 -15.22 -1.81
C ARG A 119 6.58 -13.99 -2.41
N LEU A 120 6.54 -12.87 -1.69
CA LEU A 120 5.99 -11.61 -2.21
C LEU A 120 6.90 -10.99 -3.27
N THR A 121 8.20 -11.18 -3.14
CA THR A 121 9.20 -10.69 -4.10
C THR A 121 9.57 -11.73 -5.17
N ASP A 122 8.89 -12.89 -5.19
CA ASP A 122 9.12 -13.92 -6.19
C ASP A 122 8.84 -13.38 -7.60
N GLY A 123 9.77 -13.62 -8.52
CA GLY A 123 9.75 -13.05 -9.87
C GLY A 123 10.28 -11.62 -10.00
N ILE A 124 10.69 -10.97 -8.91
CA ILE A 124 11.43 -9.70 -8.96
C ILE A 124 12.93 -10.03 -9.14
N PHE A 125 13.58 -9.40 -10.11
CA PHE A 125 15.02 -9.53 -10.28
C PHE A 125 15.75 -8.81 -9.12
N VAL A 126 16.45 -9.59 -8.31
CA VAL A 126 17.36 -9.09 -7.28
C VAL A 126 18.77 -9.54 -7.66
N SER A 127 19.61 -8.57 -7.99
CA SER A 127 20.98 -8.86 -8.40
C SER A 127 21.88 -9.17 -7.21
N SER A 128 22.84 -10.07 -7.41
CA SER A 128 23.96 -10.27 -6.50
C SER A 128 25.10 -9.27 -6.73
N ALA A 129 25.07 -8.55 -7.86
CA ALA A 129 26.06 -7.54 -8.19
C ALA A 129 25.79 -6.23 -7.44
N ASP A 130 26.70 -5.27 -7.55
CA ASP A 130 26.59 -3.96 -6.89
C ASP A 130 25.72 -2.96 -7.66
N ASP A 131 24.64 -3.46 -8.29
CA ASP A 131 23.64 -2.61 -8.92
C ASP A 131 22.60 -2.11 -7.92
N ALA A 132 21.68 -1.26 -8.37
CA ALA A 132 20.68 -0.63 -7.51
C ALA A 132 19.85 -1.65 -6.70
N THR A 133 19.48 -2.78 -7.30
CA THR A 133 18.68 -3.81 -6.64
C THR A 133 19.49 -4.60 -5.62
N GLY A 134 20.74 -4.93 -5.94
CA GLY A 134 21.64 -5.62 -5.01
C GLY A 134 22.07 -4.75 -3.84
N LYS A 135 22.32 -3.45 -4.07
CA LYS A 135 22.61 -2.48 -3.00
C LYS A 135 21.43 -2.31 -2.05
N LEU A 136 20.21 -2.20 -2.59
CA LEU A 136 18.99 -2.13 -1.80
C LEU A 136 18.83 -3.36 -0.90
N GLU A 137 18.97 -4.56 -1.45
CA GLU A 137 18.78 -5.80 -0.67
C GLU A 137 19.87 -5.96 0.40
N LYS A 138 21.15 -5.67 0.07
CA LYS A 138 22.25 -5.69 1.05
C LYS A 138 22.01 -4.69 2.19
N ALA A 139 21.57 -3.47 1.87
CA ALA A 139 21.27 -2.44 2.86
C ALA A 139 20.07 -2.85 3.74
N PHE A 140 19.03 -3.43 3.13
CA PHE A 140 17.86 -3.94 3.86
C PHE A 140 18.25 -5.05 4.85
N THR A 141 18.95 -6.09 4.40
CA THR A 141 19.40 -7.20 5.27
C THR A 141 20.30 -6.69 6.39
N ALA A 142 21.28 -5.83 6.08
CA ALA A 142 22.17 -5.26 7.09
C ALA A 142 21.43 -4.37 8.12
N THR A 143 20.38 -3.66 7.70
CA THR A 143 19.53 -2.86 8.60
C THR A 143 18.81 -3.75 9.61
N VAL A 144 18.20 -4.83 9.15
CA VAL A 144 17.41 -5.72 10.03
C VAL A 144 18.31 -6.57 10.92
N GLU A 145 19.43 -7.09 10.40
CA GLU A 145 20.31 -7.98 11.16
C GLU A 145 21.24 -7.25 12.13
N ILE A 146 21.73 -6.07 11.77
CA ILE A 146 22.77 -5.35 12.54
C ILE A 146 22.17 -4.12 13.23
N LEU A 147 21.56 -3.21 12.46
CA LEU A 147 21.16 -1.90 12.99
C LEU A 147 19.99 -2.03 13.99
N GLU A 148 18.94 -2.78 13.64
CA GLU A 148 17.76 -2.95 14.48
C GLU A 148 18.06 -3.51 15.89
N PRO A 149 18.82 -4.62 16.06
CA PRO A 149 19.14 -5.13 17.39
C PRO A 149 19.95 -4.13 18.23
N LEU A 150 20.91 -3.43 17.62
CA LEU A 150 21.74 -2.44 18.29
C LEU A 150 20.92 -1.21 18.70
N GLU A 151 20.02 -0.74 17.82
CA GLU A 151 19.08 0.32 18.18
C GLU A 151 18.14 -0.10 19.31
N LYS A 152 17.65 -1.35 19.32
CA LYS A 152 16.81 -1.88 20.41
C LYS A 152 17.58 -1.90 21.73
N LYS A 153 18.86 -2.31 21.73
CA LYS A 153 19.75 -2.23 22.91
C LYS A 153 19.88 -0.78 23.40
N MET A 154 20.15 0.16 22.51
CA MET A 154 20.28 1.59 22.87
C MET A 154 18.97 2.19 23.37
N LYS A 155 17.83 1.88 22.73
CA LYS A 155 16.49 2.33 23.19
C LYS A 155 16.17 1.81 24.59
N LYS A 156 16.54 0.55 24.88
CA LYS A 156 16.40 -0.04 26.22
C LYS A 156 17.30 0.67 27.24
N ALA A 157 18.58 0.85 26.94
CA ALA A 157 19.52 1.55 27.81
C ALA A 157 19.09 3.00 28.10
N ARG A 158 18.50 3.69 27.11
CA ARG A 158 17.93 5.03 27.30
C ARG A 158 16.74 5.00 28.25
N LYS A 159 15.85 4.02 28.10
CA LYS A 159 14.70 3.85 29.00
C LYS A 159 15.12 3.52 30.43
N GLU A 160 16.24 2.83 30.58
CA GLU A 160 16.85 2.49 31.88
C GLU A 160 17.71 3.64 32.46
N GLY A 161 17.89 4.74 31.71
CA GLY A 161 18.66 5.91 32.14
C GLY A 161 20.18 5.74 32.05
N THR A 162 20.67 4.66 31.43
CA THR A 162 22.10 4.39 31.23
C THR A 162 22.73 5.32 30.20
N ILE A 163 21.94 5.79 29.23
CA ILE A 163 22.33 6.84 28.27
C ILE A 163 21.28 7.95 28.28
N SER A 164 21.72 9.19 28.18
CA SER A 164 20.86 10.37 28.20
C SER A 164 20.29 10.69 26.81
N ALA A 165 21.11 10.55 25.76
CA ALA A 165 20.73 10.76 24.38
C ALA A 165 20.80 9.44 23.58
N PHE A 166 20.19 9.45 22.39
CA PHE A 166 20.39 8.36 21.42
C PHE A 166 21.70 8.58 20.65
N ASP A 167 22.79 8.69 21.40
CA ASP A 167 24.14 8.92 20.88
C ASP A 167 24.96 7.62 20.98
N ARG A 168 25.56 7.22 19.86
CA ARG A 168 26.37 6.01 19.77
C ARG A 168 27.69 6.16 20.53
N ASP A 169 28.25 7.36 20.59
CA ASP A 169 29.48 7.62 21.34
C ASP A 169 29.26 7.54 22.86
N GLU A 170 28.14 8.07 23.34
CA GLU A 170 27.69 7.89 24.72
C GLU A 170 27.43 6.41 25.02
N ALA A 171 26.76 5.68 24.13
CA ALA A 171 26.45 4.27 24.31
C ALA A 171 27.71 3.36 24.36
N VAL A 172 28.77 3.70 23.62
CA VAL A 172 30.07 3.01 23.74
C VAL A 172 30.72 3.30 25.09
N LYS A 173 30.71 4.57 25.55
CA LYS A 173 31.29 4.94 26.84
C LYS A 173 30.54 4.29 28.01
N ALA A 174 29.23 4.16 27.89
CA ALA A 174 28.37 3.49 28.86
C ALA A 174 28.43 1.95 28.79
N GLY A 175 29.17 1.38 27.82
CA GLY A 175 29.32 -0.07 27.66
C GLY A 175 28.06 -0.79 27.11
N VAL A 176 27.09 -0.05 26.59
CA VAL A 176 25.85 -0.59 26.00
C VAL A 176 26.12 -1.27 24.67
N ILE A 177 27.06 -0.72 23.89
CA ILE A 177 27.57 -1.27 22.63
C ILE A 177 29.09 -1.19 22.61
N THR A 178 29.72 -2.07 21.84
CA THR A 178 31.17 -2.10 21.63
C THR A 178 31.61 -1.14 20.53
N LYS A 179 32.91 -0.80 20.50
CA LYS A 179 33.49 -0.02 19.39
C LYS A 179 33.35 -0.72 18.03
N ALA A 180 33.36 -2.05 18.02
CA ALA A 180 33.15 -2.84 16.81
C ALA A 180 31.70 -2.71 16.32
N GLU A 181 30.72 -2.89 17.20
CA GLU A 181 29.29 -2.70 16.89
C GLU A 181 29.01 -1.27 16.40
N LYS A 182 29.63 -0.24 17.00
CA LYS A 182 29.51 1.15 16.50
C LYS A 182 29.97 1.26 15.03
N LYS A 183 31.12 0.70 14.70
CA LYS A 183 31.68 0.73 13.34
C LYS A 183 30.80 -0.03 12.35
N GLU A 184 30.19 -1.13 12.79
CA GLU A 184 29.22 -1.86 11.97
C GLU A 184 27.98 -1.01 11.68
N MET A 185 27.41 -0.33 12.69
CA MET A 185 26.28 0.59 12.49
C MET A 185 26.61 1.72 11.50
N GLU A 186 27.80 2.32 11.60
CA GLU A 186 28.25 3.36 10.66
C GLU A 186 28.37 2.83 9.23
N LYS A 187 28.82 1.58 9.07
CA LYS A 187 28.87 0.91 7.75
C LYS A 187 27.47 0.69 7.19
N VAL A 188 26.51 0.27 8.01
CA VAL A 188 25.11 0.11 7.56
C VAL A 188 24.50 1.47 7.17
N ASP A 189 24.75 2.52 7.95
CA ASP A 189 24.29 3.88 7.59
C ASP A 189 24.83 4.33 6.23
N GLN A 190 26.08 3.99 5.93
CA GLN A 190 26.67 4.30 4.62
C GLN A 190 25.94 3.55 3.51
N MET A 191 25.64 2.25 3.68
CA MET A 191 24.85 1.49 2.70
C MET A 191 23.46 2.09 2.49
N ILE A 192 22.79 2.51 3.58
CA ILE A 192 21.48 3.16 3.50
C ILE A 192 21.60 4.47 2.73
N ARG A 193 22.61 5.30 3.02
CA ARG A 193 22.84 6.56 2.29
C ARG A 193 23.06 6.32 0.81
N GLU A 194 23.87 5.33 0.44
CA GLU A 194 24.12 5.00 -0.98
C GLU A 194 22.84 4.57 -1.73
N VAL A 195 21.85 4.02 -1.03
CA VAL A 195 20.55 3.63 -1.61
C VAL A 195 19.57 4.81 -1.64
N VAL A 196 19.60 5.67 -0.62
CA VAL A 196 18.67 6.81 -0.46
C VAL A 196 19.11 8.03 -1.27
N ASP A 197 20.41 8.26 -1.41
CA ASP A 197 20.97 9.31 -2.26
C ASP A 197 20.75 8.91 -3.73
N VAL A 198 19.52 9.13 -4.19
CA VAL A 198 19.20 9.11 -5.61
C VAL A 198 19.95 10.28 -6.24
N ASP A 199 20.66 10.01 -7.35
CA ASP A 199 21.47 10.97 -8.11
C ASP A 199 20.99 12.40 -7.87
N HIS A 200 21.83 13.19 -7.19
CA HIS A 200 21.58 14.62 -7.02
C HIS A 200 21.63 15.20 -8.43
N PHE A 201 20.46 15.30 -9.07
CA PHE A 201 20.37 16.01 -10.34
C PHE A 201 20.90 17.41 -10.06
N ASP A 202 22.00 17.79 -10.72
CA ASP A 202 22.43 19.18 -10.79
C ASP A 202 21.18 19.99 -11.04
N SER A 203 20.82 20.86 -10.09
CA SER A 203 19.56 21.60 -10.12
C SER A 203 19.40 22.17 -11.52
N TYR A 204 18.50 21.59 -12.32
CA TYR A 204 18.30 22.06 -13.68
C TYR A 204 17.79 23.48 -13.50
N LYS A 205 18.66 24.48 -13.76
CA LYS A 205 18.29 25.87 -13.60
C LYS A 205 17.12 26.06 -14.56
N ILE A 206 15.94 26.32 -14.00
CA ILE A 206 14.71 26.55 -14.77
C ILE A 206 14.90 27.73 -15.76
N GLU A 207 15.95 28.52 -15.57
CA GLU A 207 16.44 29.58 -16.46
C GLU A 207 16.85 29.06 -17.86
N ASP A 208 17.33 27.82 -18.00
CA ASP A 208 17.73 27.24 -19.30
C ASP A 208 16.55 26.64 -20.09
N ALA A 209 15.39 26.49 -19.45
CA ALA A 209 14.16 26.10 -20.12
C ALA A 209 13.62 27.30 -20.91
N LYS A 210 14.00 27.41 -22.19
CA LYS A 210 13.38 28.33 -23.15
C LYS A 210 11.88 28.01 -23.25
N VAL A 211 11.05 28.64 -22.43
CA VAL A 211 9.60 28.58 -22.53
C VAL A 211 9.20 29.16 -23.88
N ALA A 212 8.83 28.29 -24.81
CA ALA A 212 8.28 28.71 -26.09
C ALA A 212 7.00 29.54 -25.82
N LYS A 213 7.02 30.81 -26.22
CA LYS A 213 5.87 31.71 -26.04
C LYS A 213 4.64 31.07 -26.72
N PRO A 214 3.48 31.00 -26.04
CA PRO A 214 2.29 30.42 -26.63
C PRO A 214 1.91 31.22 -27.89
N LYS A 215 1.81 30.52 -29.03
CA LYS A 215 1.32 31.12 -30.28
C LYS A 215 -0.11 31.63 -30.03
N LYS A 216 -0.34 32.92 -30.22
CA LYS A 216 -1.68 33.53 -30.20
C LYS A 216 -2.56 32.80 -31.20
N VAL A 217 -3.51 32.01 -30.72
CA VAL A 217 -4.55 31.41 -31.55
C VAL A 217 -5.48 32.55 -31.98
N LYS A 218 -5.55 32.83 -33.29
CA LYS A 218 -6.50 33.81 -33.83
C LYS A 218 -7.92 33.31 -33.56
N ALA A 219 -8.70 34.13 -32.86
CA ALA A 219 -10.11 33.86 -32.61
C ALA A 219 -10.85 33.80 -33.97
N VAL A 220 -11.47 32.65 -34.25
CA VAL A 220 -12.38 32.50 -35.39
C VAL A 220 -13.71 33.15 -34.99
N SER A 221 -13.95 34.36 -35.48
CA SER A 221 -15.26 35.01 -35.36
C SER A 221 -16.27 34.27 -36.25
N LYS A 222 -17.11 33.44 -35.62
CA LYS A 222 -18.22 32.79 -36.31
C LYS A 222 -19.33 33.82 -36.55
N ALA A 223 -19.33 34.41 -37.73
CA ALA A 223 -20.43 35.25 -38.21
C ALA A 223 -21.71 34.41 -38.26
N ARG A 224 -22.64 34.70 -37.34
CA ARG A 224 -24.01 34.18 -37.39
C ARG A 224 -24.76 35.00 -38.44
N LYS A 225 -24.68 34.58 -39.71
CA LYS A 225 -25.55 35.10 -40.77
C LYS A 225 -26.97 34.58 -40.52
N ALA A 226 -27.86 35.50 -40.17
CA ALA A 226 -29.29 35.35 -40.33
C ALA A 226 -29.63 35.30 -41.82
N ALA A 227 -30.61 34.45 -42.18
CA ALA A 227 -31.61 34.64 -43.24
C ALA A 227 -32.26 33.28 -43.59
N PRO A 228 -33.42 33.27 -44.24
CA PRO A 228 -34.57 34.17 -44.17
C PRO A 228 -35.78 33.54 -43.47
#